data_AF-A0A845YTL5-F1
#
_entry.id   AF-A0A845YTL5-F1
#
_cell.length_a   1.000
_cell.length_b   1.000
_cell.length_c   1.000
_cell.angle_alpha   90.00
_cell.angle_beta   90.00
_cell.angle_gamma   90.00
#
_symmetry.space_group_name_H-M   'P 1'
#
loop_
_entity.id
_entity.type
_entity.pdbx_description
1 polymer ?
#
loop_
_entity_poly.entity_id
_entity_poly.type
_entity_poly.pdbx_seq_one_letter_code
_entity_poly.pdbx_strand_id
1 'polypeptide(L)' 'RWIGFAVKGENYIGFHGTPNEELIGQAVSHGCVRMRNKDVVSLFKQVEMGTPVMVEP' A
#
# COMPACT_ATOMS: atom_id res chain seq x y z
N ARG A 1 0.24 -9.44 0.75
CA ARG A 1 1.36 -9.01 -0.13
C ARG A 1 1.82 -7.62 0.32
N TRP A 2 3.06 -7.25 0.05
CA TRP A 2 3.65 -5.94 0.36
C TRP A 2 4.29 -5.37 -0.90
N ILE A 3 4.02 -4.11 -1.22
CA ILE A 3 4.59 -3.39 -2.36
C ILE A 3 5.10 -2.04 -1.86
N GLY A 4 6.41 -1.91 -1.68
CA GLY A 4 7.03 -0.65 -1.23
C GLY A 4 7.20 0.33 -2.39
N PHE A 5 6.92 1.61 -2.14
CA PHE A 5 7.07 2.66 -3.16
C PHE A 5 7.76 3.94 -2.67
N ALA A 6 7.94 4.12 -1.36
CA ALA A 6 8.69 5.26 -0.82
C ALA A 6 9.40 4.91 0.49
N VAL A 7 10.42 5.70 0.83
CA VAL A 7 11.15 5.63 2.10
C VAL A 7 11.11 7.02 2.75
N LYS A 8 10.74 7.08 4.03
CA LYS A 8 10.70 8.31 4.84
C LYS A 8 11.53 8.11 6.11
N GLY A 9 12.77 8.58 6.08
CA GLY A 9 13.75 8.27 7.12
C GLY A 9 14.05 6.78 7.13
N GLU A 10 13.86 6.11 8.27
CA GLU A 10 14.02 4.66 8.42
C GLU A 10 12.74 3.87 8.08
N ASN A 11 11.64 4.56 7.74
CA ASN A 11 10.34 3.92 7.49
C ASN A 11 10.13 3.65 5.99
N TYR A 12 9.56 2.49 5.69
CA TYR A 12 9.09 2.13 4.35
C TYR A 12 7.60 2.39 4.22
N ILE A 13 7.20 2.98 3.10
CA ILE A 13 5.81 3.25 2.75
C ILE A 13 5.44 2.35 1.57
N GLY A 14 4.27 1.72 1.67
CA GLY A 14 3.83 0.75 0.68
C GLY A 14 2.34 0.46 0.71
N PHE A 15 1.92 -0.30 -0.30
CA PHE A 15 0.61 -0.93 -0.36
C PHE A 15 0.67 -2.28 0.35
N HIS A 16 -0.34 -2.57 1.17
CA HIS A 16 -0.44 -3.85 1.83
C HIS A 16 -1.89 -4.28 2.11
N GLY A 17 -2.06 -5.59 2.26
CA GLY A 17 -3.33 -6.16 2.69
C GLY A 17 -3.57 -5.93 4.19
N THR A 18 -4.83 -5.96 4.60
CA THR A 18 -5.23 -5.91 6.02
C THR A 18 -6.28 -6.97 6.31
N PRO A 19 -6.27 -7.64 7.48
CA PRO A 19 -7.39 -8.46 7.94
C PRO A 19 -8.58 -7.60 8.41
N ASN A 20 -8.32 -6.34 8.74
CA ASN A 20 -9.29 -5.37 9.24
C ASN A 20 -9.79 -4.51 8.06
N GLU A 21 -10.68 -5.07 7.23
CA GLU A 21 -11.18 -4.37 6.03
C GLU A 21 -12.02 -3.13 6.38
N GLU A 22 -12.63 -3.09 7.56
CA GLU A 22 -13.40 -1.96 8.06
C GLU A 22 -12.57 -0.68 8.25
N LEU A 23 -11.24 -0.82 8.37
CA LEU A 23 -10.32 0.31 8.52
C LEU A 23 -9.87 0.90 7.17
N ILE A 24 -10.25 0.29 6.04
CA ILE A 24 -9.93 0.82 4.71
C ILE A 24 -10.73 2.12 4.48
N GLY A 25 -10.06 3.13 3.93
CA GLY A 25 -10.65 4.46 3.72
C GLY A 25 -10.57 5.40 4.94
N GLN A 26 -9.95 4.95 6.05
CA GLN A 26 -9.76 5.74 7.25
C GLN A 26 -8.29 6.14 7.46
N ALA A 27 -8.05 7.31 8.07
CA ALA A 27 -6.71 7.85 8.33
C ALA A 27 -6.02 7.22 9.56
N VAL A 28 -5.79 5.90 9.54
CA VAL A 28 -5.33 5.10 10.70
C VAL A 28 -4.14 4.17 10.41
N SER A 29 -3.42 4.41 9.31
CA SER A 29 -2.41 3.47 8.76
C SER A 29 -0.96 3.83 9.08
N HIS A 30 -0.70 4.90 9.83
CA HIS A 30 0.64 5.43 10.11
C HIS A 30 1.48 5.70 8.83
N GLY A 31 0.81 5.94 7.69
CA GLY A 31 1.43 6.36 6.44
C GLY A 31 1.36 5.33 5.30
N CYS A 32 1.12 4.05 5.57
CA CYS A 32 0.97 3.04 4.52
C CYS A 32 -0.44 3.05 3.92
N VAL A 33 -0.61 2.42 2.75
CA VAL A 33 -1.93 2.28 2.11
C VAL A 33 -2.47 0.87 2.35
N ARG A 34 -3.54 0.77 3.13
CA ARG A 34 -4.26 -0.49 3.37
C ARG A 34 -5.20 -0.79 2.21
N MET A 35 -5.16 -2.02 1.74
CA MET A 35 -6.03 -2.56 0.70
C MET A 35 -6.72 -3.84 1.17
N ARG A 36 -7.82 -4.23 0.51
CA ARG A 36 -8.34 -5.58 0.69
C ARG A 36 -7.30 -6.59 0.22
N ASN A 37 -7.26 -7.76 0.84
CA ASN A 37 -6.26 -8.77 0.52
C ASN A 37 -6.30 -9.20 -0.95
N LYS A 38 -7.49 -9.32 -1.54
CA LYS A 38 -7.66 -9.64 -2.97
C LYS A 38 -7.12 -8.54 -3.89
N ASP A 39 -7.28 -7.28 -3.49
CA ASP A 39 -6.94 -6.13 -4.32
C ASP A 39 -5.41 -5.92 -4.37
N VAL A 40 -4.71 -6.05 -3.22
CA VAL A 40 -3.24 -5.99 -3.22
C VAL A 40 -2.59 -7.17 -3.96
N VAL A 41 -3.21 -8.35 -3.93
CA VAL A 41 -2.73 -9.51 -4.71
C VAL A 41 -2.91 -9.26 -6.21
N SER A 42 -4.02 -8.65 -6.61
CA SER A 42 -4.26 -8.24 -8.00
C SER A 42 -3.23 -7.21 -8.45
N LEU A 43 -3.02 -6.15 -7.65
CA LEU A 43 -2.03 -5.11 -7.94
C LEU A 43 -0.61 -5.68 -8.07
N PHE A 44 -0.22 -6.58 -7.16
CA PHE A 44 1.10 -7.25 -7.19
C PHE A 44 1.38 -7.99 -8.50
N LYS A 45 0.35 -8.47 -9.20
CA LYS A 45 0.48 -9.16 -10.49
C LYS A 45 0.55 -8.21 -11.69
N GLN A 46 0.20 -6.93 -11.50
CA GLN A 46 0.07 -5.95 -12.57
C GLN A 46 1.25 -4.97 -12.62
N VAL A 47 2.03 -4.86 -11.54
CA VAL A 47 3.12 -3.90 -11.41
C VAL A 47 4.47 -4.57 -11.36
N GLU A 48 5.46 -3.88 -11.87
CA GLU A 48 6.87 -4.29 -11.83
C GLU A 48 7.68 -3.35 -10.95
N MET A 49 8.89 -3.78 -10.58
CA MET A 49 9.83 -2.92 -9.87
C MET A 49 10.11 -1.64 -10.67
N GLY A 50 10.03 -0.49 -10.01
CA GLY A 50 10.19 0.81 -10.66
C GLY A 50 8.91 1.41 -11.25
N THR A 51 7.76 0.73 -11.13
CA THR A 51 6.46 1.32 -11.48
C THR A 51 6.25 2.62 -10.68
N PRO A 52 6.07 3.78 -11.32
CA PRO A 52 5.94 5.05 -10.61
C PRO A 52 4.65 5.11 -9.80
N VAL A 53 4.75 5.66 -8.59
CA VAL A 53 3.61 5.92 -7.71
C VAL A 53 3.53 7.41 -7.45
N MET A 54 2.38 8.01 -7.78
CA MET A 54 2.06 9.40 -7.50
C MET A 54 1.04 9.46 -6.36
N VAL A 55 1.31 10.29 -5.35
CA VAL A 55 0.42 10.48 -4.20
C VAL A 55 -0.03 11.94 -4.21
N GLU A 56 -1.34 12.15 -4.22
CA GLU A 56 -1.98 13.47 -4.25
C GLU A 56 -2.83 13.70 -2.98
N PRO A 57 -3.03 14.96 -2.54
CA PRO A 57 -3.87 15.31 -1.39
C PRO A 57 -5.35 14.96 -1.54
#